data_AF-A0A953XFJ0-F1
#
_entry.id   AF-A0A953XFJ0-F1
#
_cell.length_a   1.000
_cell.length_b   1.000
_cell.length_c   1.000
_cell.angle_alpha   90.00
_cell.angle_beta   90.00
_cell.angle_gamma   90.00
#
_symmetry.space_group_name_H-M   'P 1'
#
loop_
_entity.id
_entity.type
_entity.pdbx_description
1 polymer ?
#
loop_
_entity_poly.entity_id
_entity_poly.type
_entity_poly.pdbx_seq_one_letter_code
_entity_poly.pdbx_strand_id
1 'polypeptide(L)'
;MQTRNPPDLDAALRERLQLLVQEHPQAEIARKTGVGKHNVSRYLKGTKIPGEFLSAIVTSLGVNPAWLLAGEGTPYLSDVTSGTAKMAGNLLELVQAMSEVARMRLGALTGKTHLKVLRQLDEALRGYEKLRDELNSQSRPFLENLLVDFQAALRKQDLDRCAHLSRAAHQLMRLSDDEEMARELNGLEGYRCFLAGDNQRAIELQRKVFLGWLTGFDEVNDRTLREAFNFARALEERGRFAQARDVAAATLELTRALADSSRYQLVRTHLGWLEFCLGDLRAGMPKLIEGLARTEPDDRRTISGCVVTAQLVGGTINWRGAAEIGSQGVSRSSALLRWAFISTDAETIEGVRKIAVGEHHDQVLPGSFLDGSCDALLRLVHGEQKAWRSWHDEAFTPQLRRATTGLGRFNLYLQAATIAVAGGVAEAVRLVLDTERELENIPAGVLPHVLWRIRHNLNAVHAAKGSRSKPLKEVAAKAHDELQRWIDAGCYAIKAMLPQ
;
A
#
# COMPACT_ATOMS: atom_id res chain seq x y z
N MET A 1 -16.45 1.46 -31.53
CA MET A 1 -15.55 0.95 -30.48
C MET A 1 -15.64 -0.57 -30.45
N GLN A 2 -14.65 -1.26 -31.02
CA GLN A 2 -14.51 -2.71 -30.87
C GLN A 2 -14.01 -2.97 -29.45
N THR A 3 -14.80 -3.67 -28.65
CA THR A 3 -14.36 -4.23 -27.39
C THR A 3 -13.25 -5.24 -27.68
N ARG A 4 -12.00 -4.88 -27.36
CA ARG A 4 -10.93 -5.87 -27.21
C ARG A 4 -11.35 -6.83 -26.12
N ASN A 5 -11.79 -8.03 -26.49
CA ASN A 5 -11.89 -9.15 -25.55
C ASN A 5 -10.51 -9.31 -24.87
N PRO A 6 -10.45 -9.56 -23.55
CA PRO A 6 -9.19 -9.82 -22.87
C PRO A 6 -8.46 -10.98 -23.57
N PRO A 7 -7.12 -10.96 -23.66
CA PRO A 7 -6.37 -12.01 -24.32
C PRO A 7 -6.63 -13.37 -23.66
N ASP A 8 -7.20 -14.27 -24.46
CA ASP A 8 -7.07 -15.73 -24.45
C ASP A 8 -7.74 -16.61 -23.38
N LEU A 9 -8.92 -16.22 -22.86
CA LEU A 9 -9.81 -17.17 -22.18
C LEU A 9 -10.12 -18.38 -23.09
N ASP A 10 -10.35 -18.13 -24.38
CA ASP A 10 -10.63 -19.18 -25.36
C ASP A 10 -9.41 -20.08 -25.66
N ALA A 11 -8.16 -19.60 -25.55
CA ALA A 11 -7.00 -20.50 -25.63
C ALA A 11 -6.80 -21.30 -24.35
N ALA A 12 -6.94 -20.70 -23.17
CA ALA A 12 -6.82 -21.42 -21.90
C ALA A 12 -7.89 -22.52 -21.79
N LEU A 13 -9.12 -22.25 -22.23
CA LEU A 13 -10.17 -23.25 -22.36
C LEU A 13 -9.80 -24.35 -23.35
N ARG A 14 -9.23 -24.01 -24.51
CA ARG A 14 -8.79 -24.99 -25.51
C ARG A 14 -7.67 -25.89 -24.99
N GLU A 15 -6.70 -25.34 -24.29
CA GLU A 15 -5.61 -26.11 -23.68
C GLU A 15 -6.16 -27.15 -22.70
N ARG A 16 -7.07 -26.75 -21.82
CA ARG A 16 -7.73 -27.68 -20.88
C ARG A 16 -8.62 -28.71 -21.57
N LEU A 17 -9.33 -28.32 -22.61
CA LEU A 17 -10.09 -29.27 -23.44
C LEU A 17 -9.15 -30.25 -24.18
N GLN A 18 -7.95 -29.83 -24.58
CA GLN A 18 -6.95 -30.71 -25.17
C GLN A 18 -6.41 -31.71 -24.15
N LEU A 19 -6.24 -31.32 -22.88
CA LEU A 19 -5.91 -32.24 -21.80
C LEU A 19 -7.01 -33.29 -21.60
N LEU A 20 -8.29 -32.89 -21.59
CA LEU A 20 -9.41 -33.84 -21.52
C LEU A 20 -9.44 -34.82 -22.70
N VAL A 21 -9.00 -34.41 -23.89
CA VAL A 21 -8.97 -35.27 -25.08
C VAL A 21 -7.89 -36.36 -24.98
N GLN A 22 -6.86 -36.16 -24.15
CA GLN A 22 -5.85 -37.18 -23.88
C GLN A 22 -6.43 -38.35 -23.07
N GLU A 23 -7.41 -38.07 -22.20
CA GLU A 23 -8.06 -39.07 -21.35
C GLU A 23 -9.38 -39.60 -21.96
N HIS A 24 -10.07 -38.76 -22.73
CA HIS A 24 -11.32 -39.10 -23.42
C HIS A 24 -11.22 -38.85 -24.93
N PRO A 25 -11.23 -39.90 -25.77
CA PRO A 25 -11.21 -39.72 -27.22
C PRO A 25 -12.33 -38.80 -27.72
N GLN A 26 -12.07 -37.97 -28.74
CA GLN A 26 -13.05 -37.01 -29.27
C GLN A 26 -14.40 -37.65 -29.66
N ALA A 27 -14.40 -38.92 -30.08
CA ALA A 27 -15.62 -39.66 -30.38
C ALA A 27 -16.45 -39.95 -29.11
N GLU A 28 -15.79 -40.20 -27.98
CA GLU A 28 -16.44 -40.38 -26.69
C GLU A 28 -17.02 -39.07 -26.18
N ILE A 29 -16.24 -37.97 -26.24
CA ILE A 29 -16.72 -36.63 -25.88
C ILE A 29 -17.95 -36.27 -26.73
N ALA A 30 -17.89 -36.50 -28.04
CA ALA A 30 -19.02 -36.26 -28.95
C ALA A 30 -20.27 -37.05 -28.55
N ARG A 31 -20.10 -38.35 -28.25
CA ARG A 31 -21.21 -39.22 -27.84
C ARG A 31 -21.82 -38.78 -26.50
N LYS A 32 -20.99 -38.46 -25.51
CA LYS A 32 -21.45 -38.10 -24.16
C LYS A 32 -22.07 -36.70 -24.10
N THR A 33 -21.56 -35.76 -24.89
CA THR A 33 -22.06 -34.37 -24.93
C THR A 33 -23.19 -34.15 -25.93
N GLY A 34 -23.50 -35.14 -26.79
CA GLY A 34 -24.48 -35.00 -27.88
C GLY A 34 -24.03 -34.10 -29.04
N VAL A 35 -22.79 -33.59 -29.00
CA VAL A 35 -22.22 -32.73 -30.05
C VAL A 35 -21.52 -33.58 -31.10
N GLY A 36 -21.78 -33.33 -32.38
CA GLY A 36 -21.11 -34.06 -33.46
C GLY A 36 -19.57 -33.98 -33.38
N LYS A 37 -18.88 -35.10 -33.65
CA LYS A 37 -17.41 -35.21 -33.59
C LYS A 37 -16.68 -34.13 -34.39
N HIS A 38 -17.25 -33.71 -35.52
CA HIS A 38 -16.72 -32.62 -36.32
C HIS A 38 -16.71 -31.28 -35.56
N ASN A 39 -17.77 -30.96 -34.81
CA ASN A 39 -17.86 -29.74 -34.02
C ASN A 39 -16.92 -29.76 -32.81
N VAL A 40 -16.78 -30.91 -32.14
CA VAL A 40 -15.76 -31.09 -31.08
C VAL A 40 -14.36 -30.79 -31.63
N SER A 41 -14.02 -31.33 -32.80
CA SER A 41 -12.74 -31.04 -33.47
C SER A 41 -12.57 -29.56 -33.82
N ARG A 42 -13.63 -28.88 -34.25
CA ARG A 42 -13.60 -27.44 -34.54
C ARG A 42 -13.34 -26.62 -33.27
N TYR A 43 -14.02 -26.92 -32.17
CA TYR A 43 -13.85 -26.23 -30.89
C TYR A 43 -12.41 -26.33 -30.37
N LEU A 44 -11.79 -27.50 -30.50
CA LEU A 44 -10.39 -27.71 -30.12
C LEU A 44 -9.38 -26.94 -31.00
N LYS A 45 -9.74 -26.68 -32.26
CA LYS A 45 -8.87 -26.04 -33.27
C LYS A 45 -9.03 -24.52 -33.38
N GLY A 46 -9.91 -23.91 -32.58
CA GLY A 46 -9.98 -22.45 -32.47
C GLY A 46 -11.27 -21.79 -32.92
N THR A 47 -12.34 -22.54 -33.19
CA THR A 47 -13.67 -21.90 -33.24
C THR A 47 -14.18 -21.62 -31.83
N LYS A 48 -14.93 -20.52 -31.67
CA LYS A 48 -15.59 -20.14 -30.41
C LYS A 48 -16.35 -21.33 -29.81
N ILE A 49 -16.12 -21.59 -28.53
CA ILE A 49 -16.66 -22.74 -27.80
C ILE A 49 -18.06 -22.35 -27.26
N PRO A 50 -19.14 -23.06 -27.61
CA PRO A 50 -20.45 -22.78 -27.04
C PRO A 50 -20.52 -23.14 -25.56
N GLY A 51 -21.20 -22.32 -24.76
CA GLY A 51 -21.43 -22.60 -23.33
C GLY A 51 -22.20 -23.92 -23.10
N GLU A 52 -23.14 -24.25 -23.98
CA GLU A 52 -23.88 -25.51 -23.93
C GLU A 52 -22.98 -26.74 -24.03
N PHE A 53 -21.90 -26.65 -24.82
CA PHE A 53 -20.92 -27.72 -24.93
C PHE A 53 -20.07 -27.86 -23.67
N LEU A 54 -19.63 -26.74 -23.07
CA LEU A 54 -18.90 -26.75 -21.80
C LEU A 54 -19.75 -27.31 -20.66
N SER A 55 -21.04 -26.94 -20.60
CA SER A 55 -21.98 -27.51 -19.65
C SER A 55 -22.15 -29.01 -19.85
N ALA A 56 -22.30 -29.47 -21.10
CA ALA A 56 -22.42 -30.89 -21.40
C ALA A 56 -21.15 -31.68 -21.02
N ILE A 57 -19.96 -31.08 -21.16
CA ILE A 57 -18.71 -31.69 -20.68
C ILE A 57 -18.75 -31.86 -19.16
N VAL A 58 -19.09 -30.81 -18.41
CA VAL A 58 -19.16 -30.89 -16.95
C VAL A 58 -20.15 -31.95 -16.49
N THR A 59 -21.36 -31.95 -17.05
CA THR A 59 -22.42 -32.88 -16.64
C THR A 59 -22.16 -34.32 -17.07
N SER A 60 -21.72 -34.56 -18.31
CA SER A 60 -21.65 -35.90 -18.89
C SER A 60 -20.30 -36.59 -18.69
N LEU A 61 -19.24 -35.84 -18.44
CA LEU A 61 -17.89 -36.36 -18.15
C LEU A 61 -17.50 -36.18 -16.68
N GLY A 62 -18.34 -35.54 -15.86
CA GLY A 62 -18.05 -35.30 -14.44
C GLY A 62 -16.85 -34.36 -14.23
N VAL A 63 -16.61 -33.47 -15.19
CA VAL A 63 -15.46 -32.55 -15.17
C VAL A 63 -15.72 -31.42 -14.19
N ASN A 64 -14.74 -31.08 -13.36
CA ASN A 64 -14.82 -29.96 -12.42
C ASN A 64 -14.95 -28.62 -13.18
N PRO A 65 -16.04 -27.86 -13.00
CA PRO A 65 -16.25 -26.59 -13.72
C PRO A 65 -15.23 -25.51 -13.32
N ALA A 66 -14.72 -25.52 -12.08
CA ALA A 66 -13.67 -24.60 -11.66
C ALA A 66 -12.34 -24.90 -12.38
N TRP A 67 -12.02 -26.18 -12.56
CA TRP A 67 -10.87 -26.59 -13.36
C TRP A 67 -11.07 -26.21 -14.83
N LEU A 68 -12.22 -26.54 -15.41
CA LEU A 68 -12.48 -26.29 -16.83
C LEU A 68 -12.47 -24.79 -17.17
N LEU A 69 -13.09 -23.95 -16.34
CA LEU A 69 -13.28 -22.52 -16.63
C LEU A 69 -12.13 -21.64 -16.10
N ALA A 70 -11.55 -21.99 -14.95
CA ALA A 70 -10.51 -21.18 -14.30
C ALA A 70 -9.14 -21.87 -14.21
N GLY A 71 -9.07 -23.21 -14.31
CA GLY A 71 -7.83 -23.99 -14.23
C GLY A 71 -7.50 -24.44 -12.81
N GLU A 72 -8.49 -24.42 -11.91
CA GLU A 72 -8.31 -24.66 -10.49
C GLU A 72 -8.84 -26.03 -10.04
N GLY A 73 -8.05 -26.73 -9.21
CA GLY A 73 -8.41 -28.03 -8.67
C GLY A 73 -8.10 -29.20 -9.60
N THR A 74 -8.62 -30.37 -9.25
CA THR A 74 -8.49 -31.58 -10.07
C THR A 74 -9.50 -31.58 -11.23
N PRO A 75 -9.19 -32.25 -12.36
CA PRO A 75 -10.05 -32.24 -13.54
C PRO A 75 -11.45 -32.83 -13.32
N TYR A 76 -11.61 -33.72 -12.34
CA TYR A 76 -12.86 -34.44 -12.11
C TYR A 76 -13.51 -34.09 -10.77
N LEU A 77 -14.84 -34.05 -10.76
CA LEU A 77 -15.67 -33.79 -9.58
C LEU A 77 -15.56 -34.89 -8.51
N SER A 78 -15.15 -36.11 -8.89
CA SER A 78 -14.93 -37.25 -7.98
C SER A 78 -13.84 -36.98 -6.94
N ASP A 79 -12.95 -36.04 -7.22
CA ASP A 79 -11.74 -35.80 -6.44
C ASP A 79 -11.87 -34.56 -5.54
N VAL A 80 -13.07 -33.94 -5.50
CA VAL A 80 -13.33 -32.70 -4.77
C VAL A 80 -14.19 -32.99 -3.54
N THR A 81 -13.87 -32.40 -2.39
CA THR A 81 -14.64 -32.54 -1.14
C THR A 81 -16.10 -32.09 -1.31
N SER A 82 -17.03 -32.76 -0.60
CA SER A 82 -18.49 -32.63 -0.77
C SER A 82 -19.05 -31.20 -0.67
N GLY A 83 -18.41 -30.31 0.10
CA GLY A 83 -18.80 -28.90 0.18
C GLY A 83 -18.54 -28.11 -1.11
N THR A 84 -17.43 -28.41 -1.80
CA THR A 84 -17.05 -27.76 -3.06
C THR A 84 -17.88 -28.27 -4.24
N ALA A 85 -18.34 -29.52 -4.19
CA ALA A 85 -19.23 -30.10 -5.19
C ALA A 85 -20.59 -29.37 -5.25
N LYS A 86 -21.14 -28.97 -4.09
CA LYS A 86 -22.37 -28.17 -4.02
C LYS A 86 -22.17 -26.77 -4.63
N MET A 87 -21.06 -26.12 -4.29
CA MET A 87 -20.70 -24.80 -4.85
C MET A 87 -20.50 -24.86 -6.37
N ALA A 88 -19.82 -25.91 -6.87
CA ALA A 88 -19.64 -26.16 -8.30
C ALA A 88 -20.96 -26.41 -9.04
N GLY A 89 -21.92 -27.11 -8.41
CA GLY A 89 -23.28 -27.27 -8.93
C GLY A 89 -24.02 -25.94 -9.05
N ASN A 90 -24.01 -25.14 -7.98
CA ASN A 90 -24.64 -23.81 -7.96
C ASN A 90 -24.03 -22.87 -9.03
N LEU A 91 -22.72 -22.93 -9.25
CA LEU A 91 -22.03 -22.15 -10.31
C LEU A 91 -22.47 -22.56 -11.72
N LEU A 92 -22.66 -23.85 -11.95
CA LEU A 92 -23.12 -24.35 -13.25
C LEU A 92 -24.56 -23.92 -13.53
N GLU A 93 -25.44 -24.01 -12.53
CA GLU A 93 -26.82 -23.54 -12.63
C GLU A 93 -26.87 -22.02 -12.91
N LEU A 94 -26.00 -21.24 -12.27
CA LEU A 94 -25.90 -19.80 -12.51
C LEU A 94 -25.48 -19.48 -13.96
N VAL A 95 -24.48 -20.18 -14.50
CA VAL A 95 -24.01 -20.00 -15.89
C VAL A 95 -25.08 -20.40 -16.90
N GLN A 96 -25.86 -21.45 -16.61
CA GLN A 96 -26.99 -21.87 -17.43
C GLN A 96 -28.10 -20.80 -17.43
N ALA A 97 -28.49 -20.29 -16.25
CA ALA A 97 -29.48 -19.23 -16.11
C ALA A 97 -29.05 -17.94 -16.84
N MET A 98 -27.78 -17.52 -16.71
CA MET A 98 -27.24 -16.37 -17.45
C MET A 98 -27.29 -16.56 -18.97
N SER A 99 -27.00 -17.77 -19.45
CA SER A 99 -27.03 -18.10 -20.88
C SER A 99 -28.46 -18.09 -21.43
N GLU A 100 -29.44 -18.54 -20.65
CA GLU A 100 -30.86 -18.45 -20.98
C GLU A 100 -31.34 -17.00 -21.06
N VAL A 101 -31.00 -16.18 -20.08
CA VAL A 101 -31.31 -14.73 -20.05
C VAL A 101 -30.70 -14.01 -21.26
N ALA A 102 -29.44 -14.28 -21.59
CA ALA A 102 -28.76 -13.68 -22.74
C ALA A 102 -29.41 -14.08 -24.08
N ARG A 103 -29.80 -15.35 -24.22
CA ARG A 103 -30.49 -15.88 -25.42
C ARG A 103 -31.90 -15.30 -25.58
N MET A 104 -32.64 -15.13 -24.49
CA MET A 104 -33.97 -14.51 -24.50
C MET A 104 -33.91 -13.01 -24.86
N ARG A 105 -32.89 -12.26 -24.37
CA ARG A 105 -32.68 -10.85 -24.73
C ARG A 105 -32.36 -10.64 -26.21
N LEU A 106 -31.68 -11.60 -26.87
CA LEU A 106 -31.31 -11.50 -28.29
C LEU A 106 -32.40 -12.00 -29.25
N GLY A 107 -33.25 -12.94 -28.83
CA GLY A 107 -34.25 -13.58 -29.70
C GLY A 107 -35.63 -12.91 -29.75
N ALA A 108 -36.00 -12.08 -28.76
CA ALA A 108 -37.40 -11.75 -28.49
C ALA A 108 -37.86 -10.32 -28.80
N LEU A 109 -37.05 -9.49 -29.44
CA LEU A 109 -37.44 -8.12 -29.82
C LEU A 109 -38.30 -8.02 -31.09
N THR A 110 -38.77 -9.15 -31.64
CA THR A 110 -39.58 -9.17 -32.88
C THR A 110 -40.85 -10.04 -32.77
N GLY A 111 -41.91 -9.56 -32.11
CA GLY A 111 -43.28 -10.08 -32.33
C GLY A 111 -44.21 -10.18 -31.12
N LYS A 112 -45.51 -10.41 -31.38
CA LYS A 112 -46.65 -10.44 -30.41
C LYS A 112 -46.50 -11.39 -29.20
N THR A 113 -45.44 -12.19 -29.12
CA THR A 113 -45.08 -13.10 -28.02
C THR A 113 -44.32 -12.45 -26.85
N HIS A 114 -44.20 -11.12 -26.82
CA HIS A 114 -43.44 -10.37 -25.80
C HIS A 114 -43.83 -10.70 -24.34
N LEU A 115 -45.12 -10.85 -24.02
CA LEU A 115 -45.55 -11.07 -22.62
C LEU A 115 -45.11 -12.43 -22.04
N LYS A 116 -45.10 -13.48 -22.87
CA LYS A 116 -44.65 -14.82 -22.43
C LYS A 116 -43.14 -14.83 -22.21
N VAL A 117 -42.38 -14.17 -23.08
CA VAL A 117 -40.92 -14.06 -22.93
C VAL A 117 -40.55 -13.18 -21.73
N LEU A 118 -41.25 -12.07 -21.49
CA LEU A 118 -41.02 -11.24 -20.30
C LEU A 118 -41.25 -12.03 -19.01
N ARG A 119 -42.26 -12.89 -18.96
CA ARG A 119 -42.51 -13.77 -17.80
C ARG A 119 -41.41 -14.82 -17.61
N GLN A 120 -40.95 -15.44 -18.69
CA GLN A 120 -39.84 -16.41 -18.63
C GLN A 120 -38.51 -15.74 -18.24
N LEU A 121 -38.29 -14.52 -18.71
CA LEU A 121 -37.14 -13.70 -18.33
C LEU A 121 -37.20 -13.32 -16.85
N ASP A 122 -38.37 -12.91 -16.33
CA ASP A 122 -38.58 -12.59 -14.92
C ASP A 122 -38.31 -13.82 -14.03
N GLU A 123 -38.80 -15.00 -14.43
CA GLU A 123 -38.56 -16.26 -13.71
C GLU A 123 -37.07 -16.66 -13.71
N ALA A 124 -36.40 -16.54 -14.85
CA ALA A 124 -34.96 -16.81 -14.97
C ALA A 124 -34.12 -15.80 -14.17
N LEU A 125 -34.52 -14.52 -14.14
CA LEU A 125 -33.86 -13.49 -13.32
C LEU A 125 -34.03 -13.77 -11.83
N ARG A 126 -35.22 -14.16 -11.37
CA ARG A 126 -35.44 -14.57 -9.96
C ARG A 126 -34.62 -15.80 -9.60
N GLY A 127 -34.54 -16.78 -10.50
CA GLY A 127 -33.71 -17.97 -10.31
C GLY A 127 -32.22 -17.61 -10.19
N TYR A 128 -31.74 -16.70 -11.05
CA TYR A 128 -30.39 -16.15 -10.99
C TYR A 128 -30.12 -15.41 -9.68
N GLU A 129 -31.01 -14.50 -9.26
CA GLU A 129 -30.88 -13.74 -8.01
C GLU A 129 -30.83 -14.68 -6.81
N LYS A 130 -31.70 -15.69 -6.76
CA LYS A 130 -31.69 -16.70 -5.69
C LYS A 130 -30.37 -17.47 -5.63
N LEU A 131 -29.89 -17.97 -6.77
CA LEU A 131 -28.61 -18.70 -6.85
C LEU A 131 -27.43 -17.82 -6.47
N ARG A 132 -27.46 -16.55 -6.86
CA ARG A 132 -26.45 -15.54 -6.48
C ARG A 132 -26.45 -15.30 -4.97
N ASP A 133 -27.62 -15.13 -4.36
CA ASP A 133 -27.74 -14.95 -2.92
C ASP A 133 -27.28 -16.20 -2.15
N GLU A 134 -27.64 -17.40 -2.63
CA GLU A 134 -27.15 -18.66 -2.08
C GLU A 134 -25.62 -18.79 -2.18
N LEU A 135 -25.05 -18.45 -3.33
CA LEU A 135 -23.60 -18.48 -3.55
C LEU A 135 -22.88 -17.50 -2.62
N ASN A 136 -23.38 -16.26 -2.50
CA ASN A 136 -22.85 -15.27 -1.58
C ASN A 136 -22.94 -15.74 -0.12
N SER A 137 -24.07 -16.32 0.29
CA SER A 137 -24.24 -16.83 1.65
C SER A 137 -23.25 -17.95 1.99
N GLN A 138 -22.89 -18.76 1.00
CA GLN A 138 -21.93 -19.86 1.16
C GLN A 138 -20.48 -19.38 1.09
N SER A 139 -20.15 -18.43 0.20
CA SER A 139 -18.79 -17.95 0.00
C SER A 139 -18.33 -16.97 1.08
N ARG A 140 -19.25 -16.17 1.63
CA ARG A 140 -18.93 -15.08 2.57
C ARG A 140 -18.13 -15.53 3.80
N PRO A 141 -18.48 -16.61 4.52
CA PRO A 141 -17.69 -17.05 5.68
C PRO A 141 -16.25 -17.45 5.33
N PHE A 142 -16.03 -18.02 4.14
CA PHE A 142 -14.68 -18.36 3.67
C PHE A 142 -13.88 -17.10 3.34
N LEU A 143 -14.51 -16.12 2.67
CA LEU A 143 -13.90 -14.82 2.40
C LEU A 143 -13.53 -14.10 3.71
N GLU A 144 -14.43 -14.05 4.68
CA GLU A 144 -14.18 -13.42 5.98
C GLU A 144 -12.97 -14.03 6.69
N ASN A 145 -12.92 -15.36 6.80
CA ASN A 145 -11.77 -16.06 7.40
C ASN A 145 -10.46 -15.74 6.66
N LEU A 146 -10.50 -15.72 5.34
CA LEU A 146 -9.34 -15.45 4.52
C LEU A 146 -8.85 -14.00 4.66
N LEU A 147 -9.77 -13.03 4.75
CA LEU A 147 -9.44 -11.63 5.01
C LEU A 147 -8.85 -11.43 6.41
N VAL A 148 -9.35 -12.16 7.43
CA VAL A 148 -8.77 -12.17 8.79
C VAL A 148 -7.34 -12.70 8.76
N ASP A 149 -7.10 -13.81 8.07
CA ASP A 149 -5.75 -14.38 7.88
C ASP A 149 -4.83 -13.42 7.14
N PHE A 150 -5.35 -12.73 6.12
CA PHE A 150 -4.61 -11.75 5.35
C PHE A 150 -4.21 -10.56 6.23
N GLN A 151 -5.14 -10.04 7.02
CA GLN A 151 -4.84 -8.99 8.00
C GLN A 151 -3.82 -9.43 9.05
N ALA A 152 -3.89 -10.68 9.51
CA ALA A 152 -2.91 -11.25 10.44
C ALA A 152 -1.51 -11.37 9.81
N ALA A 153 -1.42 -11.77 8.54
CA ALA A 153 -0.17 -11.81 7.79
C ALA A 153 0.41 -10.40 7.57
N LEU A 154 -0.43 -9.40 7.27
CA LEU A 154 -0.01 -8.00 7.14
C LEU A 154 0.57 -7.44 8.43
N ARG A 155 -0.05 -7.76 9.58
CA ARG A 155 0.48 -7.37 10.91
C ARG A 155 1.86 -7.97 11.19
N LYS A 156 2.14 -9.17 10.65
CA LYS A 156 3.45 -9.84 10.75
C LYS A 156 4.43 -9.44 9.65
N GLN A 157 4.01 -8.58 8.71
CA GLN A 157 4.78 -8.19 7.52
C GLN A 157 5.23 -9.39 6.66
N ASP A 158 4.48 -10.48 6.67
CA ASP A 158 4.75 -11.68 5.85
C ASP A 158 4.20 -11.45 4.42
N LEU A 159 4.96 -10.72 3.61
CA LEU A 159 4.54 -10.28 2.27
C LEU A 159 4.30 -11.45 1.30
N ASP A 160 5.03 -12.55 1.46
CA ASP A 160 4.85 -13.75 0.64
C ASP A 160 3.51 -14.41 0.94
N ARG A 161 3.21 -14.66 2.22
CA ARG A 161 1.91 -15.18 2.63
C ARG A 161 0.78 -14.23 2.24
N CYS A 162 0.98 -12.91 2.37
CA CYS A 162 0.03 -11.91 1.92
C CYS A 162 -0.27 -12.05 0.41
N ALA A 163 0.73 -12.28 -0.44
CA ALA A 163 0.53 -12.47 -1.88
C ALA A 163 -0.26 -13.76 -2.18
N HIS A 164 -0.06 -14.84 -1.41
CA HIS A 164 -0.85 -16.06 -1.53
C HIS A 164 -2.32 -15.84 -1.12
N LEU A 165 -2.55 -15.24 0.05
CA LEU A 165 -3.89 -14.95 0.55
C LEU A 165 -4.64 -14.00 -0.36
N SER A 166 -4.00 -12.93 -0.81
CA SER A 166 -4.57 -12.02 -1.80
C SER A 166 -5.08 -12.73 -3.06
N ARG A 167 -4.27 -13.60 -3.67
CA ARG A 167 -4.68 -14.36 -4.87
C ARG A 167 -5.91 -15.22 -4.57
N ALA A 168 -5.91 -15.94 -3.45
CA ALA A 168 -7.04 -16.77 -3.06
C ALA A 168 -8.31 -15.94 -2.79
N ALA A 169 -8.19 -14.78 -2.14
CA ALA A 169 -9.29 -13.85 -1.93
C ALA A 169 -9.91 -13.38 -3.25
N HIS A 170 -9.07 -12.99 -4.21
CA HIS A 170 -9.54 -12.53 -5.53
C HIS A 170 -10.27 -13.64 -6.29
N GLN A 171 -9.84 -14.90 -6.18
CA GLN A 171 -10.56 -16.00 -6.83
C GLN A 171 -11.95 -16.21 -6.23
N LEU A 172 -12.06 -16.20 -4.89
CA LEU A 172 -13.36 -16.28 -4.22
C LEU A 172 -14.24 -15.08 -4.55
N MET A 173 -13.67 -13.87 -4.63
CA MET A 173 -14.39 -12.66 -5.03
C MET A 173 -14.88 -12.67 -6.48
N ARG A 174 -14.39 -13.57 -7.36
CA ARG A 174 -14.97 -13.73 -8.71
C ARG A 174 -16.30 -14.49 -8.70
N LEU A 175 -16.57 -15.19 -7.60
CA LEU A 175 -17.78 -15.97 -7.40
C LEU A 175 -18.83 -15.20 -6.57
N SER A 176 -18.48 -14.02 -6.05
CA SER A 176 -19.35 -13.22 -5.18
C SER A 176 -19.40 -11.78 -5.68
N ASP A 177 -20.58 -11.17 -5.64
CA ASP A 177 -20.77 -9.73 -5.87
C ASP A 177 -20.92 -8.94 -4.57
N ASP A 178 -20.45 -9.48 -3.44
CA ASP A 178 -20.46 -8.80 -2.14
C ASP A 178 -19.51 -7.57 -2.17
N GLU A 179 -20.10 -6.40 -2.39
CA GLU A 179 -19.37 -5.14 -2.46
C GLU A 179 -18.62 -4.79 -1.17
N GLU A 180 -19.13 -5.20 -0.02
CA GLU A 180 -18.46 -4.94 1.26
C GLU A 180 -17.17 -5.74 1.36
N MET A 181 -17.23 -7.04 1.04
CA MET A 181 -16.04 -7.90 0.99
C MET A 181 -15.05 -7.44 -0.08
N ALA A 182 -15.55 -6.99 -1.23
CA ALA A 182 -14.71 -6.40 -2.28
C ALA A 182 -13.98 -5.15 -1.78
N ARG A 183 -14.64 -4.28 -1.01
CA ARG A 183 -14.01 -3.08 -0.42
C ARG A 183 -12.95 -3.46 0.61
N GLU A 184 -13.21 -4.42 1.48
CA GLU A 184 -12.22 -4.89 2.47
C GLU A 184 -10.99 -5.50 1.81
N LEU A 185 -11.17 -6.36 0.80
CA LEU A 185 -10.06 -6.92 0.05
C LEU A 185 -9.21 -5.82 -0.59
N ASN A 186 -9.85 -4.82 -1.22
CA ASN A 186 -9.14 -3.68 -1.79
C ASN A 186 -8.39 -2.87 -0.72
N GLY A 187 -8.92 -2.75 0.49
CA GLY A 187 -8.28 -2.08 1.63
C GLY A 187 -7.01 -2.82 2.08
N LEU A 188 -7.11 -4.13 2.27
CA LEU A 188 -5.96 -4.99 2.62
C LEU A 188 -4.90 -5.00 1.52
N GLU A 189 -5.31 -5.05 0.25
CA GLU A 189 -4.39 -4.94 -0.89
C GLU A 189 -3.70 -3.58 -0.94
N GLY A 190 -4.44 -2.50 -0.68
CA GLY A 190 -3.86 -1.16 -0.59
C GLY A 190 -2.78 -1.11 0.48
N TYR A 191 -3.02 -1.73 1.64
CA TYR A 191 -2.03 -1.80 2.72
C TYR A 191 -0.85 -2.72 2.40
N ARG A 192 -1.08 -3.84 1.70
CA ARG A 192 -0.01 -4.72 1.20
C ARG A 192 0.91 -3.98 0.23
N CYS A 193 0.34 -3.26 -0.75
CA CYS A 193 1.08 -2.44 -1.71
C CYS A 193 1.90 -1.37 -1.00
N PHE A 194 1.32 -0.74 0.04
CA PHE A 194 2.02 0.22 0.88
C PHE A 194 3.25 -0.40 1.57
N LEU A 195 3.08 -1.56 2.23
CA LEU A 195 4.21 -2.25 2.89
C LEU A 195 5.26 -2.76 1.90
N ALA A 196 4.86 -3.15 0.69
CA ALA A 196 5.77 -3.58 -0.37
C ALA A 196 6.48 -2.40 -1.08
N GLY A 197 6.16 -1.15 -0.74
CA GLY A 197 6.72 0.04 -1.38
C GLY A 197 6.13 0.38 -2.75
N ASP A 198 5.10 -0.34 -3.21
CA ASP A 198 4.31 0.02 -4.39
C ASP A 198 3.28 1.11 -4.02
N ASN A 199 3.83 2.26 -3.66
CA ASN A 199 3.07 3.37 -3.11
C ASN A 199 2.12 4.01 -4.13
N GLN A 200 2.34 3.83 -5.44
CA GLN A 200 1.42 4.36 -6.46
C GLN A 200 0.14 3.51 -6.47
N ARG A 201 0.30 2.19 -6.50
CA ARG A 201 -0.84 1.28 -6.42
C ARG A 201 -1.56 1.39 -5.09
N ALA A 202 -0.82 1.58 -3.99
CA ALA A 202 -1.39 1.83 -2.68
C ALA A 202 -2.31 3.05 -2.68
N ILE A 203 -1.86 4.20 -3.21
CA ILE A 203 -2.67 5.43 -3.31
C ILE A 203 -3.95 5.19 -4.13
N GLU A 204 -3.85 4.49 -5.26
CA GLU A 204 -5.00 4.21 -6.12
C GLU A 204 -6.05 3.36 -5.40
N LEU A 205 -5.62 2.29 -4.72
CA LEU A 205 -6.49 1.39 -3.98
C LEU A 205 -7.09 2.09 -2.76
N GLN A 206 -6.27 2.78 -1.96
CA GLN A 206 -6.74 3.50 -0.77
C GLN A 206 -7.72 4.62 -1.13
N ARG A 207 -7.48 5.35 -2.23
CA ARG A 207 -8.44 6.33 -2.74
C ARG A 207 -9.77 5.68 -3.12
N LYS A 208 -9.74 4.56 -3.85
CA LYS A 208 -10.95 3.84 -4.27
C LYS A 208 -11.74 3.35 -3.06
N VAL A 209 -11.06 2.78 -2.07
CA VAL A 209 -11.67 2.28 -0.83
C VAL A 209 -12.27 3.43 -0.03
N PHE A 210 -11.51 4.48 0.22
CA PHE A 210 -11.99 5.68 0.94
C PHE A 210 -13.23 6.29 0.28
N LEU A 211 -13.21 6.51 -1.04
CA LEU A 211 -14.37 7.05 -1.75
C LEU A 211 -15.56 6.08 -1.68
N GLY A 212 -15.33 4.77 -1.77
CA GLY A 212 -16.38 3.76 -1.65
C GLY A 212 -17.06 3.76 -0.29
N TRP A 213 -16.32 3.98 0.80
CA TRP A 213 -16.88 4.14 2.15
C TRP A 213 -17.56 5.49 2.35
N LEU A 214 -17.04 6.55 1.73
CA LEU A 214 -17.62 7.89 1.83
C LEU A 214 -18.97 8.00 1.10
N THR A 215 -19.13 7.33 -0.04
CA THR A 215 -20.36 7.41 -0.86
C THR A 215 -21.34 6.26 -0.63
N GLY A 216 -20.90 5.18 0.01
CA GLY A 216 -21.66 3.93 0.11
C GLY A 216 -22.59 3.82 1.32
N PHE A 217 -22.55 4.76 2.26
CA PHE A 217 -23.33 4.71 3.50
C PHE A 217 -24.09 6.01 3.72
N ASP A 218 -25.29 5.89 4.30
CA ASP A 218 -26.12 7.04 4.68
C ASP A 218 -25.46 7.91 5.77
N GLU A 219 -24.58 7.32 6.58
CA GLU A 219 -23.86 8.00 7.65
C GLU A 219 -22.36 7.66 7.66
N VAL A 220 -21.54 8.69 7.90
CA VAL A 220 -20.09 8.54 8.04
C VAL A 220 -19.77 7.93 9.42
N ASN A 221 -18.93 6.90 9.44
CA ASN A 221 -18.62 6.10 10.62
C ASN A 221 -17.10 5.94 10.86
N ASP A 222 -16.72 5.24 11.94
CA ASP A 222 -15.32 4.96 12.30
C ASP A 222 -14.53 4.23 11.19
N ARG A 223 -15.20 3.46 10.33
CA ARG A 223 -14.55 2.80 9.18
C ARG A 223 -14.13 3.83 8.14
N THR A 224 -14.95 4.85 7.89
CA THR A 224 -14.57 5.95 7.00
C THR A 224 -13.36 6.72 7.54
N LEU A 225 -13.30 6.96 8.85
CA LEU A 225 -12.14 7.57 9.52
C LEU A 225 -10.87 6.73 9.33
N ARG A 226 -10.97 5.40 9.49
CA ARG A 226 -9.85 4.47 9.29
C ARG A 226 -9.32 4.53 7.85
N GLU A 227 -10.20 4.48 6.85
CA GLU A 227 -9.76 4.51 5.45
C GLU A 227 -9.25 5.88 5.02
N ALA A 228 -9.79 6.97 5.58
CA ALA A 228 -9.24 8.31 5.38
C ALA A 228 -7.81 8.43 5.94
N PHE A 229 -7.57 7.89 7.13
CA PHE A 229 -6.22 7.83 7.71
C PHE A 229 -5.26 7.04 6.83
N ASN A 230 -5.65 5.84 6.37
CA ASN A 230 -4.83 5.01 5.48
C ASN A 230 -4.51 5.73 4.18
N PHE A 231 -5.48 6.41 3.58
CA PHE A 231 -5.29 7.18 2.36
C PHE A 231 -4.36 8.39 2.58
N ALA A 232 -4.56 9.15 3.65
CA ALA A 232 -3.70 10.27 4.02
C ALA A 232 -2.24 9.82 4.26
N ARG A 233 -2.03 8.69 4.93
CA ARG A 233 -0.70 8.10 5.12
C ARG A 233 -0.05 7.65 3.82
N ALA A 234 -0.80 7.05 2.90
CA ALA A 234 -0.27 6.68 1.60
C ALA A 234 0.18 7.91 0.79
N LEU A 235 -0.53 9.03 0.91
CA LEU A 235 -0.12 10.31 0.32
C LEU A 235 1.13 10.89 1.02
N GLU A 236 1.20 10.81 2.35
CA GLU A 236 2.33 11.26 3.16
C GLU A 236 3.64 10.57 2.78
N GLU A 237 3.65 9.24 2.65
CA GLU A 237 4.86 8.47 2.27
C GLU A 237 5.39 8.84 0.87
N ARG A 238 4.54 9.45 0.03
CA ARG A 238 4.93 10.03 -1.27
C ARG A 238 5.31 11.51 -1.19
N GLY A 239 5.39 12.07 0.01
CA GLY A 239 5.65 13.48 0.26
C GLY A 239 4.51 14.41 -0.15
N ARG A 240 3.30 13.90 -0.42
CA ARG A 240 2.14 14.71 -0.84
C ARG A 240 1.40 15.28 0.37
N PHE A 241 2.14 15.93 1.27
CA PHE A 241 1.65 16.39 2.57
C PHE A 241 0.44 17.34 2.48
N ALA A 242 0.43 18.27 1.52
CA ALA A 242 -0.69 19.19 1.34
C ALA A 242 -2.00 18.44 1.02
N GLN A 243 -1.94 17.43 0.16
CA GLN A 243 -3.12 16.65 -0.20
C GLN A 243 -3.57 15.74 0.95
N ALA A 244 -2.61 15.13 1.65
CA ALA A 244 -2.91 14.36 2.85
C ALA A 244 -3.60 15.24 3.91
N ARG A 245 -3.15 16.49 4.08
CA ARG A 245 -3.73 17.46 5.01
C ARG A 245 -5.17 17.78 4.61
N ASP A 246 -5.40 18.08 3.33
CA ASP A 246 -6.73 18.44 2.83
C ASP A 246 -7.73 17.28 3.01
N VAL A 247 -7.29 16.03 2.74
CA VAL A 247 -8.09 14.82 3.01
C VAL A 247 -8.40 14.70 4.50
N ALA A 248 -7.39 14.77 5.38
CA ALA A 248 -7.59 14.62 6.82
C ALA A 248 -8.50 15.72 7.38
N ALA A 249 -8.31 16.98 6.97
CA ALA A 249 -9.13 18.11 7.39
C ALA A 249 -10.58 17.95 6.93
N ALA A 250 -10.82 17.65 5.65
CA ALA A 250 -12.16 17.43 5.13
C ALA A 250 -12.87 16.26 5.81
N THR A 251 -12.15 15.17 6.08
CA THR A 251 -12.71 14.02 6.81
C THR A 251 -13.13 14.38 8.23
N LEU A 252 -12.32 15.14 8.98
CA LEU A 252 -12.68 15.55 10.34
C LEU A 252 -13.91 16.47 10.35
N GLU A 253 -14.03 17.34 9.35
CA GLU A 253 -15.19 18.22 9.17
C GLU A 253 -16.47 17.43 8.92
N LEU A 254 -16.40 16.39 8.08
CA LEU A 254 -17.54 15.51 7.79
C LEU A 254 -17.90 14.59 8.97
N THR A 255 -16.96 14.31 9.86
CA THR A 255 -17.12 13.36 10.98
C THR A 255 -17.15 14.04 12.34
N ARG A 256 -17.50 15.33 12.42
CA ARG A 256 -17.57 16.07 13.69
C ARG A 256 -18.44 15.40 14.75
N ALA A 257 -19.49 14.68 14.36
CA ALA A 257 -20.34 13.91 15.27
C ALA A 257 -19.59 12.76 16.00
N LEU A 258 -18.44 12.34 15.48
CA LEU A 258 -17.58 11.29 16.03
C LEU A 258 -16.39 11.86 16.81
N ALA A 259 -16.44 13.12 17.25
CA ALA A 259 -15.30 13.80 17.88
C ALA A 259 -14.70 13.05 19.09
N ASP A 260 -15.52 12.29 19.82
CA ASP A 260 -15.07 11.50 20.98
C ASP A 260 -14.50 10.12 20.60
N SER A 261 -14.57 9.71 19.33
CA SER A 261 -14.04 8.43 18.89
C SER A 261 -12.50 8.44 18.84
N SER A 262 -11.88 7.33 19.26
CA SER A 262 -10.42 7.17 19.17
C SER A 262 -9.91 7.35 17.74
N ARG A 263 -10.70 6.90 16.74
CA ARG A 263 -10.36 7.04 15.32
C ARG A 263 -10.39 8.49 14.85
N TYR A 264 -11.32 9.30 15.35
CA TYR A 264 -11.34 10.73 15.06
C TYR A 264 -10.08 11.39 15.63
N GLN A 265 -9.70 11.05 16.86
CA GLN A 265 -8.47 11.57 17.48
C GLN A 265 -7.22 11.11 16.74
N LEU A 266 -7.19 9.90 16.19
CA LEU A 266 -6.09 9.43 15.34
C LEU A 266 -5.94 10.28 14.06
N VAL A 267 -7.04 10.52 13.34
CA VAL A 267 -7.02 11.37 12.12
C VAL A 267 -6.63 12.80 12.47
N ARG A 268 -7.14 13.34 13.59
CA ARG A 268 -6.78 14.68 14.08
C ARG A 268 -5.30 14.80 14.45
N THR A 269 -4.75 13.78 15.09
CA THR A 269 -3.31 13.70 15.39
C THR A 269 -2.51 13.71 14.10
N HIS A 270 -2.93 12.92 13.11
CA HIS A 270 -2.28 12.84 11.82
C HIS A 270 -2.35 14.17 11.06
N LEU A 271 -3.48 14.88 11.10
CA LEU A 271 -3.58 16.25 10.60
C LEU A 271 -2.53 17.15 11.24
N GLY A 272 -2.36 17.07 12.57
CA GLY A 272 -1.33 17.82 13.28
C GLY A 272 0.10 17.52 12.81
N TRP A 273 0.37 16.25 12.50
CA TRP A 273 1.65 15.84 11.91
C TRP A 273 1.86 16.43 10.51
N LEU A 274 0.81 16.45 9.68
CA LEU A 274 0.87 16.98 8.32
C LEU A 274 1.07 18.50 8.31
N GLU A 275 0.36 19.22 9.19
CA GLU A 275 0.56 20.66 9.43
C GLU A 275 2.00 20.95 9.88
N PHE A 276 2.52 20.15 10.83
CA PHE A 276 3.90 20.25 11.28
C PHE A 276 4.90 20.06 10.12
N CYS A 277 4.72 19.03 9.28
CA CYS A 277 5.57 18.77 8.12
C CYS A 277 5.52 19.90 7.08
N LEU A 278 4.39 20.60 6.98
CA LEU A 278 4.20 21.76 6.10
C LEU A 278 4.75 23.08 6.69
N GLY A 279 5.26 23.06 7.93
CA GLY A 279 5.83 24.22 8.62
C GLY A 279 4.85 24.99 9.51
N ASP A 280 3.61 24.53 9.65
CA ASP A 280 2.63 25.12 10.57
C ASP A 280 2.71 24.44 11.95
N LEU A 281 3.79 24.74 12.67
CA LEU A 281 4.05 24.19 14.00
C LEU A 281 2.96 24.56 15.00
N ARG A 282 2.44 25.79 14.91
CA ARG A 282 1.46 26.32 15.87
C ARG A 282 0.13 25.59 15.75
N ALA A 283 -0.30 25.26 14.53
CA ALA A 283 -1.50 24.46 14.34
C ALA A 283 -1.25 22.97 14.67
N GLY A 284 -0.08 22.45 14.31
CA GLY A 284 0.21 21.01 14.37
C GLY A 284 0.55 20.47 15.76
N MET A 285 1.41 21.17 16.51
CA MET A 285 1.91 20.69 17.82
C MET A 285 0.82 20.41 18.85
N PRO A 286 -0.19 21.29 19.05
CA PRO A 286 -1.26 21.01 20.01
C PRO A 286 -2.04 19.74 19.67
N LYS A 287 -2.34 19.51 18.39
CA LYS A 287 -3.06 18.31 17.92
C LYS A 287 -2.27 17.04 18.16
N LEU A 288 -0.94 17.09 17.99
CA LEU A 288 -0.04 15.96 18.27
C LEU A 288 -0.02 15.59 19.75
N ILE A 289 0.13 16.59 20.63
CA ILE A 289 0.22 16.39 22.08
C ILE A 289 -1.12 15.86 22.64
N GLU A 290 -2.22 16.51 22.27
CA GLU A 290 -3.55 16.11 22.72
C GLU A 290 -3.92 14.72 22.18
N GLY A 291 -3.60 14.47 20.91
CA GLY A 291 -3.84 13.21 20.22
C GLY A 291 -3.16 12.01 20.88
N LEU A 292 -1.91 12.16 21.33
CA LEU A 292 -1.19 11.11 22.05
C LEU A 292 -1.91 10.69 23.35
N ALA A 293 -2.52 11.63 24.06
CA ALA A 293 -3.25 11.35 25.29
C ALA A 293 -4.60 10.65 25.04
N ARG A 294 -5.23 10.91 23.90
CA ARG A 294 -6.62 10.49 23.60
C ARG A 294 -6.76 9.30 22.66
N THR A 295 -5.69 8.89 22.00
CA THR A 295 -5.68 7.70 21.11
C THR A 295 -5.55 6.41 21.91
N GLU A 296 -5.99 5.29 21.33
CA GLU A 296 -5.82 3.95 21.90
C GLU A 296 -4.35 3.48 21.89
N PRO A 297 -3.95 2.52 22.76
CA PRO A 297 -2.56 2.09 22.90
C PRO A 297 -1.89 1.63 21.59
N ASP A 298 -2.59 0.90 20.73
CA ASP A 298 -2.05 0.42 19.46
C ASP A 298 -1.82 1.57 18.47
N ASP A 299 -2.74 2.53 18.44
CA ASP A 299 -2.62 3.73 17.61
C ASP A 299 -1.52 4.66 18.15
N ARG A 300 -1.36 4.77 19.47
CA ARG A 300 -0.26 5.54 20.12
C ARG A 300 1.12 5.09 19.65
N ARG A 301 1.34 3.79 19.45
CA ARG A 301 2.61 3.27 18.91
C ARG A 301 2.89 3.79 17.50
N THR A 302 1.85 4.01 16.71
CA THR A 302 1.96 4.51 15.34
C THR A 302 2.32 5.99 15.32
N ILE A 303 1.63 6.79 16.14
CA ILE A 303 1.81 8.26 16.17
C ILE A 303 2.95 8.74 17.07
N SER A 304 3.49 7.90 17.96
CA SER A 304 4.54 8.30 18.92
C SER A 304 5.78 8.87 18.22
N GLY A 305 6.17 8.29 17.08
CA GLY A 305 7.28 8.82 16.27
C GLY A 305 7.04 10.24 15.74
N CYS A 306 5.79 10.59 15.41
CA CYS A 306 5.42 11.94 14.98
C CYS A 306 5.58 12.95 16.12
N VAL A 307 5.06 12.60 17.31
CA VAL A 307 5.15 13.44 18.51
C VAL A 307 6.60 13.63 18.94
N VAL A 308 7.37 12.55 19.00
CA VAL A 308 8.79 12.54 19.32
C VAL A 308 9.57 13.44 18.37
N THR A 309 9.36 13.29 17.06
CA THR A 309 10.00 14.13 16.05
C THR A 309 9.67 15.60 16.28
N ALA A 310 8.39 15.92 16.48
CA ALA A 310 7.94 17.29 16.58
C ALA A 310 8.44 17.98 17.86
N GLN A 311 8.49 17.27 18.98
CA GLN A 311 9.03 17.77 20.25
C GLN A 311 10.57 17.97 20.19
N LEU A 312 11.30 17.03 19.58
CA LEU A 312 12.74 17.14 19.40
C LEU A 312 13.11 18.34 18.51
N VAL A 313 12.43 18.49 17.38
CA VAL A 313 12.64 19.62 16.46
C VAL A 313 12.21 20.94 17.09
N GLY A 314 11.10 20.94 17.85
CA GLY A 314 10.65 22.10 18.62
C GLY A 314 11.61 22.50 19.75
N GLY A 315 12.55 21.63 20.13
CA GLY A 315 13.48 21.87 21.24
C GLY A 315 12.81 21.85 22.61
N THR A 316 11.61 21.27 22.71
CA THR A 316 10.85 21.17 23.97
C THR A 316 11.37 20.04 24.86
N ILE A 317 12.02 19.05 24.26
CA ILE A 317 12.64 17.91 24.95
C ILE A 317 14.00 17.56 24.31
N ASN A 318 14.84 16.86 25.06
CA ASN A 318 16.04 16.21 24.53
C ASN A 318 15.74 14.74 24.14
N TRP A 319 16.72 14.07 23.54
CA TRP A 319 16.54 12.68 23.08
C TRP A 319 16.25 11.69 24.22
N ARG A 320 16.77 11.93 25.43
CA ARG A 320 16.50 11.10 26.61
C ARG A 320 15.04 11.21 27.03
N GLY A 321 14.51 12.43 27.14
CA GLY A 321 13.09 12.66 27.41
C GLY A 321 12.19 12.11 26.30
N ALA A 322 12.63 12.21 25.03
CA ALA A 322 11.90 11.65 23.90
C ALA A 322 11.82 10.12 23.92
N ALA A 323 12.85 9.44 24.45
CA ALA A 323 12.85 7.98 24.61
C ALA A 323 11.78 7.48 25.61
N GLU A 324 11.35 8.34 26.53
CA GLU A 324 10.30 8.05 27.52
C GLU A 324 8.88 8.34 27.00
N ILE A 325 8.73 8.94 25.81
CA ILE A 325 7.41 9.28 25.25
C ILE A 325 6.75 8.03 24.67
N GLY A 326 5.52 7.77 25.14
CA GLY A 326 4.64 6.75 24.59
C GLY A 326 5.17 5.33 24.73
N SER A 327 4.47 4.38 24.10
CA SER A 327 4.92 2.99 24.06
C SER A 327 6.10 2.82 23.09
N GLN A 328 6.98 1.86 23.41
CA GLN A 328 8.04 1.43 22.49
C GLN A 328 7.43 0.94 21.17
N GLY A 329 8.05 1.32 20.06
CA GLY A 329 7.55 1.01 18.71
C GLY A 329 8.51 1.48 17.64
N VAL A 330 8.52 0.79 16.50
CA VAL A 330 9.45 1.05 15.38
C VAL A 330 9.36 2.50 14.90
N SER A 331 8.15 3.09 14.92
CA SER A 331 7.91 4.50 14.57
C SER A 331 8.74 5.45 15.46
N ARG A 332 8.71 5.23 16.79
CA ARG A 332 9.49 6.00 17.76
C ARG A 332 10.99 5.76 17.61
N SER A 333 11.40 4.50 17.52
CA SER A 333 12.80 4.12 17.34
C SER A 333 13.39 4.74 16.07
N SER A 334 12.63 4.73 14.97
CA SER A 334 12.99 5.38 13.71
C SER A 334 13.08 6.90 13.85
N ALA A 335 12.15 7.54 14.56
CA ALA A 335 12.17 8.98 14.80
C ALA A 335 13.40 9.41 15.60
N LEU A 336 13.72 8.69 16.68
CA LEU A 336 14.92 8.91 17.49
C LEU A 336 16.19 8.75 16.64
N LEU A 337 16.28 7.67 15.86
CA LEU A 337 17.47 7.39 15.06
C LEU A 337 17.67 8.43 13.94
N ARG A 338 16.59 8.89 13.30
CA ARG A 338 16.63 10.02 12.35
C ARG A 338 17.09 11.30 13.03
N TRP A 339 16.58 11.59 14.23
CA TRP A 339 17.02 12.76 15.00
C TRP A 339 18.51 12.71 15.31
N ALA A 340 19.00 11.56 15.81
CA ALA A 340 20.41 11.37 16.15
C ALA A 340 21.32 11.53 14.92
N PHE A 341 20.90 10.97 13.78
CA PHE A 341 21.61 11.18 12.52
C PHE A 341 21.70 12.67 12.15
N ILE A 342 20.65 13.44 12.41
CA ILE A 342 20.57 14.86 12.05
C ILE A 342 21.37 15.75 12.99
N SER A 343 21.42 15.43 14.28
CA SER A 343 22.22 16.19 15.25
C SER A 343 23.72 16.08 14.99
N THR A 344 24.16 15.02 14.32
CA THR A 344 25.59 14.71 14.07
C THR A 344 26.45 14.64 15.35
N ASP A 345 25.80 14.55 16.51
CA ASP A 345 26.43 14.50 17.83
C ASP A 345 26.71 13.03 18.21
N ALA A 346 27.97 12.70 18.46
CA ALA A 346 28.40 11.33 18.72
C ALA A 346 27.73 10.73 19.96
N GLU A 347 27.61 11.50 21.06
CA GLU A 347 26.96 11.03 22.29
C GLU A 347 25.48 10.70 22.04
N THR A 348 24.77 11.58 21.32
CA THR A 348 23.37 11.35 20.92
C THR A 348 23.24 10.14 20.01
N ILE A 349 24.11 9.97 19.02
CA ILE A 349 24.08 8.81 18.11
C ILE A 349 24.29 7.51 18.88
N GLU A 350 25.33 7.44 19.73
CA GLU A 350 25.62 6.24 20.51
C GLU A 350 24.48 5.92 21.50
N GLY A 351 24.00 6.94 22.22
CA GLY A 351 22.91 6.79 23.19
C GLY A 351 21.61 6.32 22.54
N VAL A 352 21.23 6.92 21.42
CA VAL A 352 20.01 6.56 20.68
C VAL A 352 20.13 5.16 20.06
N ARG A 353 21.28 4.80 19.47
CA ARG A 353 21.46 3.46 18.88
C ARG A 353 21.27 2.36 19.91
N LYS A 354 21.77 2.53 21.14
CA LYS A 354 21.60 1.55 22.24
C LYS A 354 20.15 1.25 22.59
N ILE A 355 19.23 2.19 22.38
CA ILE A 355 17.80 2.03 22.72
C ILE A 355 16.92 1.74 21.50
N ALA A 356 17.28 2.27 20.33
CA ALA A 356 16.44 2.27 19.13
C ALA A 356 16.79 1.16 18.15
N VAL A 357 17.97 0.53 18.27
CA VAL A 357 18.45 -0.54 17.38
C VAL A 357 18.54 -1.86 18.13
N GLY A 358 17.94 -2.91 17.57
CA GLY A 358 17.98 -4.26 18.15
C GLY A 358 17.04 -5.24 17.47
N GLU A 359 17.01 -6.47 17.96
CA GLU A 359 16.24 -7.58 17.37
C GLU A 359 14.75 -7.57 17.75
N HIS A 360 14.34 -6.68 18.66
CA HIS A 360 12.94 -6.58 19.05
C HIS A 360 12.08 -5.94 17.94
N HIS A 361 10.83 -6.40 17.83
CA HIS A 361 9.87 -5.96 16.81
C HIS A 361 9.47 -4.47 16.91
N ASP A 362 9.85 -3.78 17.98
CA ASP A 362 9.64 -2.35 18.24
C ASP A 362 10.91 -1.50 18.03
N GLN A 363 12.01 -2.13 17.62
CA GLN A 363 13.28 -1.48 17.33
C GLN A 363 13.57 -1.47 15.82
N VAL A 364 14.51 -0.63 15.42
CA VAL A 364 15.07 -0.64 14.08
C VAL A 364 16.04 -1.82 13.99
N LEU A 365 15.94 -2.62 12.93
CA LEU A 365 16.80 -3.77 12.75
C LEU A 365 18.28 -3.35 12.58
N PRO A 366 19.22 -4.04 13.24
CA PRO A 366 20.65 -3.85 13.03
C PRO A 366 21.02 -4.02 11.55
N GLY A 367 21.89 -3.15 11.04
CA GLY A 367 22.32 -3.19 9.64
C GLY A 367 21.28 -2.68 8.64
N SER A 368 20.12 -2.20 9.10
CA SER A 368 19.25 -1.39 8.25
C SER A 368 20.01 -0.18 7.70
N PHE A 369 19.55 0.37 6.58
CA PHE A 369 20.26 1.48 5.93
C PHE A 369 20.45 2.70 6.85
N LEU A 370 19.45 3.02 7.68
CA LEU A 370 19.52 4.13 8.62
C LEU A 370 20.50 3.85 9.76
N ASP A 371 20.51 2.63 10.33
CA ASP A 371 21.49 2.24 11.35
C ASP A 371 22.92 2.24 10.78
N GLY A 372 23.13 1.67 9.59
CA GLY A 372 24.42 1.69 8.91
C GLY A 372 24.92 3.10 8.60
N SER A 373 24.01 4.03 8.30
CA SER A 373 24.35 5.46 8.12
C SER A 373 24.76 6.14 9.42
N CYS A 374 24.10 5.81 10.53
CA CYS A 374 24.49 6.29 11.86
C CYS A 374 25.83 5.70 12.30
N ASP A 375 26.08 4.42 12.01
CA ASP A 375 27.36 3.75 12.29
C ASP A 375 28.51 4.39 11.53
N ALA A 376 28.35 4.60 10.22
CA ALA A 376 29.36 5.25 9.38
C ALA A 376 29.66 6.67 9.86
N LEU A 377 28.62 7.44 10.22
CA LEU A 377 28.76 8.78 10.78
C LEU A 377 29.54 8.76 12.11
N LEU A 378 29.17 7.88 13.04
CA LEU A 378 29.81 7.76 14.35
C LEU A 378 31.30 7.42 14.21
N ARG A 379 31.62 6.44 13.35
CA ARG A 379 33.00 6.02 13.08
C ARG A 379 33.83 7.15 12.46
N LEU A 380 33.26 7.93 11.55
CA LEU A 380 33.94 9.10 10.97
C LEU A 380 34.19 10.18 12.01
N VAL A 381 33.24 10.47 12.89
CA VAL A 381 33.43 11.42 14.00
C VAL A 381 34.54 10.95 14.95
N HIS A 382 34.71 9.63 15.11
CA HIS A 382 35.83 9.02 15.84
C HIS A 382 37.14 8.94 15.04
N GLY A 383 37.20 9.50 13.84
CA GLY A 383 38.42 9.59 13.03
C GLY A 383 38.67 8.42 12.07
N GLU A 384 37.75 7.45 11.97
CA GLU A 384 37.89 6.31 11.05
C GLU A 384 37.53 6.69 9.60
N GLN A 385 38.41 7.42 8.92
CA GLN A 385 38.19 7.92 7.55
C GLN A 385 37.80 6.83 6.52
N LYS A 386 38.20 5.57 6.74
CA LYS A 386 37.85 4.45 5.85
C LYS A 386 36.35 4.07 5.94
N ALA A 387 35.66 4.42 7.02
CA ALA A 387 34.24 4.13 7.21
C ALA A 387 33.37 4.77 6.12
N TRP A 388 33.74 5.96 5.64
CA TRP A 388 33.06 6.62 4.51
C TRP A 388 33.05 5.74 3.26
N ARG A 389 34.22 5.25 2.83
CA ARG A 389 34.33 4.47 1.58
C ARG A 389 33.61 3.14 1.66
N SER A 390 33.77 2.41 2.77
CA SER A 390 33.07 1.14 2.99
C SER A 390 31.55 1.33 2.95
N TRP A 391 31.00 2.28 3.72
CA TRP A 391 29.56 2.57 3.68
C TRP A 391 29.09 3.05 2.30
N HIS A 392 29.85 3.93 1.66
CA HIS A 392 29.49 4.49 0.35
C HIS A 392 29.38 3.40 -0.73
N ASP A 393 30.33 2.47 -0.76
CA ASP A 393 30.43 1.46 -1.81
C ASP A 393 29.53 0.25 -1.50
N GLU A 394 29.43 -0.17 -0.24
CA GLU A 394 28.69 -1.37 0.17
C GLU A 394 27.20 -1.10 0.42
N ALA A 395 26.83 0.10 0.91
CA ALA A 395 25.45 0.43 1.27
C ALA A 395 24.83 1.48 0.34
N PHE A 396 25.45 2.65 0.20
CA PHE A 396 24.85 3.77 -0.54
C PHE A 396 24.73 3.48 -2.05
N THR A 397 25.81 3.04 -2.69
CA THR A 397 25.82 2.85 -4.16
C THR A 397 24.79 1.81 -4.62
N PRO A 398 24.64 0.63 -3.99
CA PRO A 398 23.60 -0.32 -4.34
C PRO A 398 22.18 0.23 -4.14
N GLN A 399 21.94 0.97 -3.05
CA GLN A 399 20.63 1.57 -2.79
C GLN A 399 20.29 2.68 -3.78
N LEU A 400 21.26 3.50 -4.15
CA LEU A 400 21.08 4.56 -5.14
C LEU A 400 20.68 3.99 -6.51
N ARG A 401 21.28 2.86 -6.93
CA ARG A 401 20.92 2.16 -8.17
C ARG A 401 19.48 1.63 -8.16
N ARG A 402 18.96 1.28 -6.99
CA ARG A 402 17.57 0.79 -6.80
C ARG A 402 16.55 1.91 -6.65
N ALA A 403 16.99 3.13 -6.33
CA ALA A 403 16.10 4.26 -6.13
C ALA A 403 15.53 4.77 -7.46
N THR A 404 14.22 4.56 -7.64
CA THR A 404 13.50 4.92 -8.88
C THR A 404 12.81 6.29 -8.80
N THR A 405 12.76 6.92 -7.63
CA THR A 405 12.03 8.17 -7.40
C THR A 405 12.98 9.32 -7.04
N GLY A 406 12.64 10.55 -7.45
CA GLY A 406 13.39 11.74 -7.08
C GLY A 406 13.48 11.93 -5.56
N LEU A 407 12.39 11.72 -4.82
CA LEU A 407 12.39 11.79 -3.35
C LEU A 407 13.29 10.71 -2.72
N GLY A 408 13.28 9.48 -3.24
CA GLY A 408 14.16 8.41 -2.78
C GLY A 408 15.64 8.74 -3.01
N ARG A 409 15.98 9.25 -4.20
CA ARG A 409 17.34 9.68 -4.54
C ARG A 409 17.77 10.86 -3.66
N PHE A 410 16.92 11.87 -3.49
CA PHE A 410 17.15 12.99 -2.57
C PHE A 410 17.51 12.51 -1.16
N ASN A 411 16.72 11.59 -0.58
CA ASN A 411 16.97 11.07 0.77
C ASN A 411 18.32 10.33 0.88
N LEU A 412 18.72 9.60 -0.17
CA LEU A 412 20.01 8.90 -0.19
C LEU A 412 21.18 9.88 -0.31
N TYR A 413 21.11 10.82 -1.25
CA TYR A 413 22.15 11.85 -1.41
C TYR A 413 22.28 12.73 -0.16
N LEU A 414 21.17 13.05 0.49
CA LEU A 414 21.17 13.79 1.74
C LEU A 414 21.92 13.05 2.85
N GLN A 415 21.71 11.74 2.99
CA GLN A 415 22.44 10.94 3.99
C GLN A 415 23.93 10.91 3.67
N ALA A 416 24.30 10.68 2.41
CA ALA A 416 25.68 10.74 1.96
C ALA A 416 26.33 12.12 2.21
N ALA A 417 25.61 13.21 1.89
CA ALA A 417 26.06 14.58 2.14
C ALA A 417 26.23 14.86 3.64
N THR A 418 25.32 14.37 4.48
CA THR A 418 25.39 14.53 5.94
C THR A 418 26.65 13.90 6.51
N ILE A 419 26.91 12.64 6.12
CA ILE A 419 28.08 11.88 6.55
C ILE A 419 29.37 12.56 6.04
N ALA A 420 29.40 12.97 4.78
CA ALA A 420 30.55 13.63 4.18
C ALA A 420 30.86 15.00 4.81
N VAL A 421 29.84 15.82 5.07
CA VAL A 421 29.98 17.12 5.73
C VAL A 421 30.48 16.96 7.16
N ALA A 422 29.87 16.07 7.94
CA ALA A 422 30.26 15.85 9.34
C ALA A 422 31.67 15.24 9.46
N GLY A 423 32.04 14.34 8.53
CA GLY A 423 33.36 13.70 8.51
C GLY A 423 34.48 14.52 7.87
N GLY A 424 34.19 15.72 7.34
CA GLY A 424 35.19 16.55 6.65
C GLY A 424 35.71 15.95 5.34
N VAL A 425 34.87 15.16 4.66
CA VAL A 425 35.21 14.43 3.44
C VAL A 425 35.24 15.39 2.24
N ALA A 426 36.23 15.23 1.34
CA ALA A 426 36.47 16.13 0.21
C ALA A 426 35.26 16.25 -0.74
N GLU A 427 34.47 15.19 -0.87
CA GLU A 427 33.29 15.08 -1.72
C GLU A 427 32.06 15.82 -1.16
N ALA A 428 32.11 16.36 0.07
CA ALA A 428 30.97 16.99 0.73
C ALA A 428 30.28 18.07 -0.13
N VAL A 429 31.06 18.97 -0.73
CA VAL A 429 30.53 20.05 -1.60
C VAL A 429 29.75 19.48 -2.78
N ARG A 430 30.29 18.44 -3.43
CA ARG A 430 29.63 17.79 -4.58
C ARG A 430 28.32 17.14 -4.14
N LEU A 431 28.34 16.39 -3.04
CA LEU A 431 27.15 15.67 -2.55
C LEU A 431 26.03 16.61 -2.12
N VAL A 432 26.35 17.77 -1.53
CA VAL A 432 25.34 18.79 -1.21
C VAL A 432 24.70 19.34 -2.48
N LEU A 433 25.50 19.63 -3.53
CA LEU A 433 24.98 20.12 -4.81
C LEU A 433 24.18 19.05 -5.57
N ASP A 434 24.61 17.79 -5.49
CA ASP A 434 23.84 16.66 -6.04
C ASP A 434 22.50 16.50 -5.29
N THR A 435 22.49 16.69 -3.95
CA THR A 435 21.26 16.69 -3.15
C THR A 435 20.30 17.80 -3.57
N GLU A 436 20.81 19.02 -3.78
CA GLU A 436 20.00 20.15 -4.28
C GLU A 436 19.41 19.85 -5.66
N ARG A 437 20.20 19.27 -6.57
CA ARG A 437 19.70 18.88 -7.90
C ARG A 437 18.58 17.84 -7.81
N GLU A 438 18.72 16.85 -6.93
CA GLU A 438 17.66 15.87 -6.73
C GLU A 438 16.41 16.50 -6.09
N LEU A 439 16.57 17.50 -5.21
CA LEU A 439 15.46 18.28 -4.65
C LEU A 439 14.71 19.04 -5.75
N GLU A 440 15.41 19.67 -6.69
CA GLU A 440 14.81 20.35 -7.85
C GLU A 440 14.07 19.38 -8.79
N ASN A 441 14.48 18.11 -8.83
CA ASN A 441 13.83 17.06 -9.62
C ASN A 441 12.61 16.43 -8.93
N ILE A 442 12.31 16.80 -7.67
CA ILE A 442 11.12 16.32 -6.99
C ILE A 442 9.87 16.93 -7.66
N PRO A 443 8.84 16.14 -8.02
CA PRO A 443 7.63 16.67 -8.63
C PRO A 443 6.97 17.76 -7.79
N ALA A 444 6.38 18.76 -8.45
CA ALA A 444 5.62 19.81 -7.79
C ALA A 444 4.53 19.23 -6.87
N GLY A 445 4.44 19.74 -5.64
CA GLY A 445 3.49 19.26 -4.62
C GLY A 445 3.95 18.02 -3.84
N VAL A 446 5.12 17.46 -4.15
CA VAL A 446 5.83 16.50 -3.31
C VAL A 446 6.89 17.26 -2.51
N LEU A 447 6.94 17.04 -1.20
CA LEU A 447 7.94 17.62 -0.32
C LEU A 447 8.70 16.50 0.39
N PRO A 448 10.01 16.68 0.66
CA PRO A 448 10.69 15.80 1.59
C PRO A 448 10.19 15.99 3.01
N HIS A 449 10.32 14.94 3.82
CA HIS A 449 10.04 14.99 5.24
C HIS A 449 10.81 16.14 5.92
N VAL A 450 10.18 16.82 6.88
CA VAL A 450 10.71 18.02 7.56
C VAL A 450 12.14 17.86 8.07
N LEU A 451 12.42 16.77 8.80
CA LEU A 451 13.76 16.44 9.28
C LEU A 451 14.83 16.43 8.16
N TRP A 452 14.49 15.88 7.00
CA TRP A 452 15.40 15.82 5.85
C TRP A 452 15.62 17.20 5.22
N ARG A 453 14.57 18.04 5.16
CA ARG A 453 14.71 19.44 4.70
C ARG A 453 15.61 20.25 5.63
N ILE A 454 15.40 20.13 6.94
CA ILE A 454 16.23 20.78 7.96
C ILE A 454 17.70 20.37 7.77
N ARG A 455 17.96 19.06 7.66
CA ARG A 455 19.33 18.57 7.50
C ARG A 455 19.98 18.98 6.18
N HIS A 456 19.22 19.01 5.09
CA HIS A 456 19.70 19.51 3.79
C HIS A 456 20.22 20.93 3.92
N ASN A 457 19.40 21.81 4.50
CA ASN A 457 19.76 23.19 4.70
C ASN A 457 20.98 23.35 5.64
N LEU A 458 21.03 22.58 6.73
CA LEU A 458 22.19 22.56 7.63
C LEU A 458 23.46 22.13 6.89
N ASN A 459 23.40 21.07 6.07
CA ASN A 459 24.54 20.62 5.27
C ASN A 459 25.04 21.70 4.31
N ALA A 460 24.12 22.42 3.65
CA ALA A 460 24.49 23.50 2.75
C ALA A 460 25.23 24.63 3.47
N VAL A 461 24.73 25.08 4.62
CA VAL A 461 25.36 26.12 5.44
C VAL A 461 26.73 25.67 5.96
N HIS A 462 26.83 24.45 6.50
CA HIS A 462 28.10 23.90 7.00
C HIS A 462 29.13 23.71 5.90
N ALA A 463 28.76 23.11 4.77
CA ALA A 463 29.66 22.88 3.65
C ALA A 463 30.15 24.19 2.99
N ALA A 464 29.37 25.26 3.07
CA ALA A 464 29.76 26.57 2.53
C ALA A 464 30.85 27.26 3.36
N LYS A 465 31.00 26.93 4.65
CA LYS A 465 32.01 27.51 5.54
C LYS A 465 33.41 27.18 5.02
N GLY A 466 34.13 28.19 4.53
CA GLY A 466 35.46 28.03 3.93
C GLY A 466 35.49 27.57 2.47
N SER A 467 34.33 27.28 1.86
CA SER A 467 34.26 26.87 0.45
C SER A 467 34.40 28.06 -0.50
N ARG A 468 35.08 27.84 -1.64
CA ARG A 468 35.16 28.79 -2.77
C ARG A 468 34.07 28.56 -3.83
N SER A 469 33.27 27.50 -3.70
CA SER A 469 32.22 27.16 -4.67
C SER A 469 31.09 28.20 -4.64
N LYS A 470 30.95 28.96 -5.74
CA LYS A 470 29.88 29.95 -5.89
C LYS A 470 28.47 29.30 -5.83
N PRO A 471 28.19 28.20 -6.56
CA PRO A 471 26.87 27.55 -6.47
C PRO A 471 26.51 27.13 -5.04
N LEU A 472 27.48 26.62 -4.27
CA LEU A 472 27.23 26.21 -2.91
C LEU A 472 26.88 27.40 -2.00
N LYS A 473 27.52 28.55 -2.18
CA LYS A 473 27.21 29.77 -1.41
C LYS A 473 25.79 30.27 -1.68
N GLU A 474 25.31 30.15 -2.92
CA GLU A 474 23.95 30.52 -3.30
C GLU A 474 22.92 29.58 -2.64
N VAL A 475 23.17 28.26 -2.67
CA VAL A 475 22.33 27.26 -1.98
C VAL A 475 22.34 27.51 -0.46
N ALA A 476 23.52 27.78 0.13
CA ALA A 476 23.67 28.05 1.55
C ALA A 476 22.93 29.32 2.01
N ALA A 477 22.90 30.37 1.19
CA ALA A 477 22.13 31.58 1.50
C ALA A 477 20.63 31.29 1.57
N LYS A 478 20.07 30.59 0.56
CA LYS A 478 18.66 30.16 0.58
C LYS A 478 18.35 29.25 1.77
N ALA A 479 19.25 28.32 2.05
CA ALA A 479 19.15 27.39 3.16
C ALA A 479 19.13 28.11 4.52
N HIS A 480 19.96 29.15 4.68
CA HIS A 480 19.98 29.96 5.89
C HIS A 480 18.66 30.70 6.12
N ASP A 481 18.12 31.35 5.09
CA ASP A 481 16.83 32.05 5.16
C ASP A 481 15.68 31.09 5.52
N GLU A 482 15.69 29.90 4.94
CA GLU A 482 14.71 28.85 5.25
C GLU A 482 14.85 28.39 6.71
N LEU A 483 16.06 28.09 7.19
CA LEU A 483 16.29 27.69 8.59
C LEU A 483 15.86 28.78 9.58
N GLN A 484 16.10 30.05 9.26
CA GLN A 484 15.62 31.17 10.07
C GLN A 484 14.10 31.19 10.16
N ARG A 485 13.38 30.96 9.05
CA ARG A 485 11.92 30.82 9.07
C ARG A 485 11.43 29.68 9.97
N TRP A 486 12.11 28.54 9.97
CA TRP A 486 11.79 27.43 10.89
C TRP A 486 12.05 27.79 12.35
N ILE A 487 13.15 28.51 12.64
CA ILE A 487 13.46 29.00 14.00
C ILE A 487 12.38 29.98 14.47
N ASP A 488 11.98 30.92 13.62
CA ASP A 488 10.93 31.90 13.93
C ASP A 488 9.55 31.23 14.12
N ALA A 489 9.32 30.10 13.46
CA ALA A 489 8.14 29.26 13.64
C ALA A 489 8.16 28.39 14.92
N GLY A 490 9.29 28.34 15.64
CA GLY A 490 9.44 27.64 16.92
C GLY A 490 10.27 26.35 16.88
N CYS A 491 11.01 26.07 15.80
CA CYS A 491 11.96 24.94 15.74
C CYS A 491 13.30 25.27 16.42
N TYR A 492 13.27 25.53 17.72
CA TYR A 492 14.43 26.07 18.43
C TYR A 492 15.65 25.15 18.45
N ALA A 493 15.46 23.83 18.30
CA ALA A 493 16.58 22.90 18.26
C ALA A 493 17.50 23.12 17.03
N ILE A 494 16.96 23.69 15.95
CA ILE A 494 17.75 24.06 14.76
C ILE A 494 18.82 25.10 15.12
N LYS A 495 18.49 26.04 16.01
CA LYS A 495 19.41 27.12 16.40
C LYS A 495 20.71 26.57 17.02
N ALA A 496 20.63 25.48 17.77
CA ALA A 496 21.80 24.83 18.36
C ALA A 496 22.66 24.08 17.33
N MET A 497 22.12 23.75 16.16
CA MET A 497 22.82 23.01 15.10
C MET A 497 23.47 23.92 14.04
N LEU A 498 23.12 25.21 14.03
CA LEU A 498 23.73 26.18 13.13
C LEU A 498 25.19 26.43 13.53
N PRO A 499 26.10 26.56 12.55
CA PRO A 499 27.47 26.94 12.84
C PRO A 499 27.50 28.33 13.47
N GLN A 500 28.22 28.47 14.58
CA GLN A 500 28.55 29.76 15.18
C GLN A 500 29.52 30.56 14.30
#